data_AF-A0A7X0RMZ0-F1
#
_entry.id   AF-A0A7X0RMZ0-F1
#
_cell.length_a   1.000
_cell.length_b   1.000
_cell.length_c   1.000
_cell.angle_alpha   90.00
_cell.angle_beta   90.00
_cell.angle_gamma   90.00
#
_symmetry.space_group_name_H-M   'P 1'
#
loop_
_entity.id
_entity.type
_entity.pdbx_description
1 polymer ?
#
loop_
_entity_poly.entity_id
_entity_poly.type
_entity_poly.pdbx_seq_one_letter_code
_entity_poly.pdbx_strand_id
1 'polypeptide(L)'
;MLVIVAPGQGAQTPGFLQPWLEDRTFRSRFEWLSTVAGLDLVHYGTEADADAIRDTRIAQPLLVATGLVAALELFPHPADAFAQVGAVAGHSVGELTAAAGARVITAEQAMVLVRERGNAMAEAAATTPTGMTAVLGGDRDEVLAALASHGLTAANDNGPGQIVAAGTTEQLAALAAAPPAKARLMPLSVAGAFHTEHMEPAVGHLGALARSVSTHDPRTALISNRDGQVVHDGQEVLRRLVGQIASPVRWDLCLDTMADLGVTGILEMPPAGTLTGIAKRALKGVDTFALKTPDQLDDARAFCAKHGEYSHMDSSPTWRMVVSPNKGTFHLSSEAVELDVLPAGATIGDVASTRDRTRVVATHGGQIVEWLVEDGDLVSPGQPLVRLHPEGAN
;
A
#
# COMPACT_ATOMS: atom_id res chain seq x y z
N MET A 1 11.52 13.89 -1.66
CA MET A 1 10.95 12.52 -1.68
C MET A 1 9.45 12.46 -1.35
N LEU A 2 8.68 11.63 -2.07
CA LEU A 2 7.25 11.32 -1.84
C LEU A 2 7.09 9.98 -1.12
N VAL A 3 6.13 9.91 -0.18
CA VAL A 3 5.67 8.65 0.44
C VAL A 3 4.18 8.47 0.26
N ILE A 4 3.77 7.25 -0.11
CA ILE A 4 2.37 6.85 -0.13
C ILE A 4 2.07 6.02 1.11
N VAL A 5 1.03 6.42 1.85
CA VAL A 5 0.59 5.73 3.06
C VAL A 5 -0.81 5.14 2.91
N ALA A 6 -1.01 3.94 3.43
CA ALA A 6 -2.31 3.28 3.47
C ALA A 6 -2.88 3.27 4.90
N PRO A 7 -4.14 3.70 5.11
CA PRO A 7 -4.74 3.81 6.43
C PRO A 7 -5.04 2.43 7.06
N GLY A 8 -5.16 2.43 8.38
CA GLY A 8 -5.62 1.29 9.16
C GLY A 8 -7.14 1.27 9.36
N GLN A 9 -7.63 0.31 10.13
CA GLN A 9 -9.04 0.22 10.52
C GLN A 9 -9.49 1.44 11.33
N GLY A 10 -10.68 1.96 11.03
CA GLY A 10 -11.27 3.14 11.67
C GLY A 10 -11.27 4.38 10.78
N ALA A 11 -10.66 4.32 9.59
CA ALA A 11 -10.68 5.40 8.61
C ALA A 11 -11.95 5.40 7.73
N GLN A 12 -12.62 4.26 7.60
CA GLN A 12 -13.83 4.10 6.79
C GLN A 12 -15.05 4.82 7.40
N THR A 13 -15.87 5.41 6.52
CA THR A 13 -17.15 6.03 6.86
C THR A 13 -18.25 5.50 5.95
N PRO A 14 -19.53 5.42 6.37
CA PRO A 14 -20.60 4.95 5.50
C PRO A 14 -20.64 5.68 4.15
N GLY A 15 -20.81 4.92 3.06
CA GLY A 15 -20.93 5.47 1.71
C GLY A 15 -19.64 6.00 1.07
N PHE A 16 -18.47 5.88 1.71
CA PHE A 16 -17.24 6.48 1.19
C PHE A 16 -16.82 5.96 -0.20
N LEU A 17 -17.28 4.76 -0.58
CA LEU A 17 -16.95 4.13 -1.86
C LEU A 17 -17.88 4.59 -3.01
N GLN A 18 -19.03 5.20 -2.70
CA GLN A 18 -20.02 5.60 -3.70
C GLN A 18 -19.43 6.37 -4.90
N PRO A 19 -18.67 7.47 -4.71
CA PRO A 19 -18.15 8.23 -5.84
C PRO A 19 -17.11 7.44 -6.65
N TRP A 20 -16.37 6.53 -6.02
CA TRP A 20 -15.37 5.71 -6.70
C TRP A 20 -16.00 4.70 -7.68
N LEU A 21 -17.18 4.17 -7.34
CA LEU A 21 -17.86 3.16 -8.17
C LEU A 21 -18.63 3.75 -9.36
N GLU A 22 -18.62 5.08 -9.54
CA GLU A 22 -19.13 5.73 -10.75
C GLU A 22 -18.25 5.43 -11.96
N ASP A 23 -16.93 5.28 -11.75
CA ASP A 23 -16.01 4.80 -12.78
C ASP A 23 -16.16 3.28 -12.99
N ARG A 24 -16.36 2.89 -14.26
CA ARG A 24 -16.61 1.48 -14.62
C ARG A 24 -15.37 0.60 -14.45
N THR A 25 -14.18 1.14 -14.65
CA THR A 25 -12.92 0.41 -14.52
C THR A 25 -12.63 0.14 -13.05
N PHE A 26 -12.76 1.16 -12.20
CA PHE A 26 -12.68 1.05 -10.75
C PHE A 26 -13.69 0.00 -10.26
N ARG A 27 -14.97 0.13 -10.63
CA ARG A 27 -16.02 -0.83 -10.25
C ARG A 27 -15.66 -2.26 -10.61
N SER A 28 -15.26 -2.51 -11.86
CA SER A 28 -14.95 -3.88 -12.32
C SER A 28 -13.76 -4.49 -11.56
N ARG A 29 -12.72 -3.71 -11.29
CA ARG A 29 -11.56 -4.13 -10.48
C ARG A 29 -11.96 -4.39 -9.04
N PHE A 30 -12.82 -3.54 -8.49
CA PHE A 30 -13.28 -3.66 -7.12
C PHE A 30 -14.18 -4.88 -6.93
N GLU A 31 -15.11 -5.16 -7.86
CA GLU A 31 -15.95 -6.37 -7.88
C GLU A 31 -15.11 -7.65 -8.01
N TRP A 32 -13.99 -7.61 -8.75
CA TRP A 32 -13.02 -8.71 -8.77
C TRP A 32 -12.42 -8.97 -7.39
N LEU A 33 -11.89 -7.93 -6.73
CA LEU A 33 -11.33 -8.08 -5.37
C LEU A 33 -12.39 -8.47 -4.34
N SER A 34 -13.64 -8.03 -4.53
CA SER A 34 -14.82 -8.45 -3.76
C SER A 34 -15.04 -9.96 -3.87
N THR A 35 -14.95 -10.49 -5.09
CA THR A 35 -15.05 -11.94 -5.36
C THR A 35 -13.92 -12.71 -4.70
N VAL A 36 -12.68 -12.22 -4.80
CA VAL A 36 -11.51 -12.85 -4.15
C VAL A 36 -11.65 -12.85 -2.61
N ALA A 37 -12.19 -11.77 -2.05
CA ALA A 37 -12.48 -11.66 -0.62
C ALA A 37 -13.69 -12.50 -0.18
N GLY A 38 -14.54 -12.98 -1.10
CA GLY A 38 -15.77 -13.69 -0.74
C GLY A 38 -16.75 -12.83 0.07
N LEU A 39 -16.70 -11.50 -0.10
CA LEU A 39 -17.53 -10.52 0.60
C LEU A 39 -18.14 -9.56 -0.43
N ASP A 40 -19.33 -9.03 -0.17
CA ASP A 40 -19.93 -7.98 -0.99
C ASP A 40 -19.39 -6.61 -0.57
N LEU A 41 -18.15 -6.33 -0.99
CA LEU A 41 -17.46 -5.08 -0.66
C LEU A 41 -18.14 -3.87 -1.30
N VAL A 42 -18.87 -4.05 -2.40
CA VAL A 42 -19.66 -2.98 -3.02
C VAL A 42 -20.75 -2.55 -2.06
N HIS A 43 -21.59 -3.49 -1.59
CA HIS A 43 -22.63 -3.20 -0.59
C HIS A 43 -22.04 -2.57 0.68
N TYR A 44 -20.95 -3.14 1.22
CA TYR A 44 -20.32 -2.61 2.43
C TYR A 44 -19.71 -1.21 2.24
N GLY A 45 -19.22 -0.88 1.04
CA GLY A 45 -18.67 0.43 0.74
C GLY A 45 -19.73 1.52 0.47
N THR A 46 -20.98 1.15 0.18
CA THR A 46 -22.01 2.09 -0.28
C THR A 46 -23.24 2.20 0.62
N GLU A 47 -23.79 1.06 1.06
CA GLU A 47 -25.12 0.97 1.67
C GLU A 47 -25.07 0.60 3.14
N ALA A 48 -24.03 -0.13 3.56
CA ALA A 48 -23.89 -0.57 4.93
C ALA A 48 -23.68 0.59 5.90
N ASP A 49 -24.20 0.42 7.12
CA ASP A 49 -24.07 1.41 8.19
C ASP A 49 -22.69 1.38 8.86
N ALA A 50 -22.48 2.31 9.78
CA ALA A 50 -21.22 2.47 10.49
C ALA A 50 -20.83 1.25 11.33
N ASP A 51 -21.81 0.49 11.85
CA ASP A 51 -21.55 -0.65 12.73
C ASP A 51 -21.16 -1.89 11.91
N ALA A 52 -21.82 -2.12 10.78
CA ALA A 52 -21.44 -3.17 9.83
C ALA A 52 -20.01 -2.99 9.33
N ILE A 53 -19.62 -1.78 8.92
CA ILE A 53 -18.25 -1.51 8.43
C ILE A 53 -17.22 -1.37 9.56
N ARG A 54 -17.62 -1.50 10.83
CA ARG A 54 -16.70 -1.62 11.99
C ARG A 54 -16.34 -3.07 12.29
N ASP A 55 -17.14 -4.04 11.84
CA ASP A 55 -16.78 -5.45 11.97
C ASP A 55 -15.43 -5.66 11.27
N THR A 56 -14.50 -6.24 12.01
CA THR A 56 -13.12 -6.46 11.58
C THR A 56 -13.04 -7.37 10.36
N ARG A 57 -14.00 -8.28 10.20
CA ARG A 57 -14.14 -9.16 9.02
C ARG A 57 -14.47 -8.39 7.75
N ILE A 58 -15.15 -7.25 7.88
CA ILE A 58 -15.62 -6.41 6.77
C ILE A 58 -14.64 -5.26 6.53
N ALA A 59 -14.29 -4.53 7.60
CA ALA A 59 -13.47 -3.33 7.54
C ALA A 59 -12.13 -3.57 6.86
N GLN A 60 -11.44 -4.66 7.23
CA GLN A 60 -10.10 -4.93 6.75
C GLN A 60 -10.06 -5.19 5.23
N PRO A 61 -10.82 -6.14 4.67
CA PRO A 61 -10.89 -6.32 3.22
C PRO A 61 -11.36 -5.07 2.47
N LEU A 62 -12.34 -4.34 3.01
CA LEU A 62 -12.87 -3.12 2.39
C LEU A 62 -11.79 -2.04 2.23
N LEU A 63 -10.98 -1.82 3.28
CA LEU A 63 -9.88 -0.86 3.26
C LEU A 63 -8.77 -1.26 2.29
N VAL A 64 -8.35 -2.53 2.31
CA VAL A 64 -7.29 -3.03 1.43
C VAL A 64 -7.72 -2.95 -0.04
N ALA A 65 -8.92 -3.44 -0.38
CA ALA A 65 -9.44 -3.35 -1.74
C ALA A 65 -9.50 -1.90 -2.23
N THR A 66 -9.99 -0.97 -1.40
CA THR A 66 -10.11 0.44 -1.77
C THR A 66 -8.74 1.04 -2.05
N GLY A 67 -7.76 0.85 -1.16
CA GLY A 67 -6.41 1.35 -1.36
C GLY A 67 -5.74 0.80 -2.62
N LEU A 68 -5.91 -0.50 -2.91
CA LEU A 68 -5.34 -1.13 -4.09
C LEU A 68 -5.94 -0.62 -5.40
N VAL A 69 -7.27 -0.54 -5.50
CA VAL A 69 -7.91 -0.07 -6.74
C VAL A 69 -7.69 1.43 -6.93
N ALA A 70 -7.76 2.23 -5.86
CA ALA A 70 -7.44 3.66 -5.95
C ALA A 70 -5.99 3.92 -6.35
N ALA A 71 -5.04 3.06 -5.96
CA ALA A 71 -3.65 3.17 -6.41
C ALA A 71 -3.51 2.93 -7.92
N LEU A 72 -4.33 2.04 -8.51
CA LEU A 72 -4.37 1.84 -9.96
C LEU A 72 -5.05 3.00 -10.69
N GLU A 73 -5.97 3.71 -10.06
CA GLU A 73 -6.48 4.98 -10.60
C GLU A 73 -5.42 6.07 -10.51
N LEU A 74 -4.69 6.17 -9.39
CA LEU A 74 -3.62 7.16 -9.24
C LEU A 74 -2.42 6.87 -10.16
N PHE A 75 -2.09 5.61 -10.41
CA PHE A 75 -1.02 5.17 -11.32
C PHE A 75 -1.54 4.09 -12.28
N PRO A 76 -2.17 4.46 -13.41
CA PRO A 76 -2.72 3.51 -14.38
C PRO A 76 -1.66 2.54 -14.92
N HIS A 77 -0.41 2.98 -15.02
CA HIS A 77 0.75 2.13 -15.21
C HIS A 77 1.54 2.03 -13.91
N PRO A 78 1.57 0.86 -13.24
CA PRO A 78 2.29 0.70 -11.97
C PRO A 78 3.78 1.04 -12.04
N ALA A 79 4.39 0.98 -13.23
CA ALA A 79 5.77 1.38 -13.44
C ALA A 79 6.01 2.88 -13.14
N ASP A 80 5.01 3.73 -13.36
CA ASP A 80 5.09 5.17 -13.09
C ASP A 80 5.20 5.44 -11.59
N ALA A 81 4.54 4.61 -10.77
CA ALA A 81 4.64 4.70 -9.31
C ALA A 81 6.08 4.43 -8.84
N PHE A 82 6.77 3.43 -9.39
CA PHE A 82 8.16 3.12 -9.00
C PHE A 82 9.16 4.24 -9.34
N ALA A 83 8.81 5.11 -10.31
CA ALA A 83 9.62 6.25 -10.70
C ALA A 83 9.36 7.51 -9.83
N GLN A 84 8.26 7.56 -9.07
CA GLN A 84 7.85 8.76 -8.33
C GLN A 84 7.73 8.53 -6.82
N VAL A 85 7.51 7.30 -6.38
CA VAL A 85 7.26 6.98 -4.96
C VAL A 85 8.54 6.47 -4.33
N GLY A 86 9.12 7.26 -3.42
CA GLY A 86 10.37 6.92 -2.74
C GLY A 86 10.20 5.88 -1.64
N ALA A 87 9.06 5.89 -0.94
CA ALA A 87 8.69 4.84 0.02
C ALA A 87 7.17 4.64 0.13
N VAL A 88 6.78 3.49 0.65
CA VAL A 88 5.41 3.18 1.05
C VAL A 88 5.38 2.73 2.50
N ALA A 89 4.28 3.03 3.18
CA ALA A 89 3.99 2.53 4.51
C ALA A 89 2.49 2.26 4.64
N GLY A 90 2.09 1.40 5.56
CA GLY A 90 0.69 1.23 5.90
C GLY A 90 0.51 1.14 7.38
N HIS A 91 -0.61 1.61 7.92
CA HIS A 91 -0.89 1.51 9.36
C HIS A 91 -1.71 0.25 9.63
N SER A 92 -1.20 -0.65 10.47
CA SER A 92 -1.85 -1.92 10.78
C SER A 92 -2.20 -2.70 9.50
N VAL A 93 -3.49 -2.94 9.24
CA VAL A 93 -3.98 -3.60 8.02
C VAL A 93 -3.51 -2.93 6.72
N GLY A 94 -3.24 -1.62 6.75
CA GLY A 94 -2.71 -0.88 5.62
C GLY A 94 -1.36 -1.41 5.12
N GLU A 95 -0.57 -2.11 5.94
CA GLU A 95 0.69 -2.72 5.47
C GLU A 95 0.44 -3.77 4.36
N LEU A 96 -0.76 -4.39 4.28
CA LEU A 96 -1.11 -5.28 3.17
C LEU A 96 -1.28 -4.51 1.85
N THR A 97 -1.90 -3.33 1.90
CA THR A 97 -1.98 -2.42 0.75
C THR A 97 -0.60 -1.94 0.33
N ALA A 98 0.25 -1.57 1.29
CA ALA A 98 1.62 -1.12 1.03
C ALA A 98 2.49 -2.24 0.44
N ALA A 99 2.39 -3.47 0.97
CA ALA A 99 3.13 -4.62 0.48
C ALA A 99 2.74 -5.00 -0.97
N ALA A 100 1.45 -4.99 -1.29
CA ALA A 100 1.00 -5.20 -2.66
C ALA A 100 1.39 -4.04 -3.58
N GLY A 101 1.28 -2.79 -3.13
CA GLY A 101 1.74 -1.60 -3.87
C GLY A 101 3.24 -1.63 -4.18
N ALA A 102 4.06 -2.12 -3.25
CA ALA A 102 5.49 -2.34 -3.44
C ALA A 102 5.83 -3.63 -4.23
N ARG A 103 4.84 -4.39 -4.69
CA ARG A 103 4.96 -5.67 -5.41
C ARG A 103 5.57 -6.83 -4.62
N VAL A 104 5.51 -6.78 -3.29
CA VAL A 104 5.92 -7.91 -2.46
C VAL A 104 4.97 -9.09 -2.66
N ILE A 105 3.66 -8.82 -2.71
CA ILE A 105 2.59 -9.80 -2.95
C ILE A 105 1.64 -9.26 -4.03
N THR A 106 0.82 -10.13 -4.64
CA THR A 106 -0.23 -9.69 -5.57
C THR A 106 -1.43 -9.09 -4.85
N ALA A 107 -2.27 -8.36 -5.57
CA ALA A 107 -3.54 -7.86 -5.03
C ALA A 107 -4.45 -9.00 -4.54
N GLU A 108 -4.52 -10.11 -5.28
CA GLU A 108 -5.31 -11.28 -4.91
C GLU A 108 -4.77 -11.95 -3.64
N GLN A 109 -3.45 -12.10 -3.53
CA GLN A 109 -2.82 -12.63 -2.32
C GLN A 109 -3.10 -11.71 -1.11
N ALA A 110 -3.01 -10.39 -1.28
CA ALA A 110 -3.36 -9.43 -0.25
C ALA A 110 -4.83 -9.56 0.17
N MET A 111 -5.74 -9.75 -0.79
CA MET A 111 -7.18 -9.93 -0.50
C MET A 111 -7.50 -11.26 0.20
N VAL A 112 -6.80 -12.35 -0.13
CA VAL A 112 -6.92 -13.62 0.60
C VAL A 112 -6.38 -13.47 2.02
N LEU A 113 -5.18 -12.89 2.17
CA LEU A 113 -4.56 -12.68 3.47
C LEU A 113 -5.39 -11.77 4.38
N VAL A 114 -5.92 -10.66 3.86
CA VAL A 114 -6.70 -9.71 4.66
C VAL A 114 -8.04 -10.30 5.11
N ARG A 115 -8.68 -11.13 4.27
CA ARG A 115 -9.91 -11.86 4.65
C ARG A 115 -9.63 -12.81 5.81
N GLU A 116 -8.60 -13.65 5.68
CA GLU A 116 -8.24 -14.60 6.75
C GLU A 116 -7.75 -13.89 8.01
N ARG A 117 -7.01 -12.79 7.87
CA ARG A 117 -6.60 -11.91 8.99
C ARG A 117 -7.82 -11.35 9.72
N GLY A 118 -8.78 -10.76 8.99
CA GLY A 118 -9.99 -10.18 9.56
C GLY A 118 -10.83 -11.20 10.32
N ASN A 119 -11.01 -12.40 9.74
CA ASN A 119 -11.72 -13.51 10.37
C ASN A 119 -11.03 -13.99 11.65
N ALA A 120 -9.74 -14.33 11.56
CA ALA A 120 -9.00 -14.87 12.69
C ALA A 120 -8.85 -13.84 13.83
N MET A 121 -8.64 -12.57 13.52
CA MET A 121 -8.60 -11.51 14.53
C MET A 121 -9.94 -11.33 15.23
N ALA A 122 -11.05 -11.39 14.49
CA ALA A 122 -12.38 -11.29 15.07
C ALA A 122 -12.74 -12.51 15.94
N GLU A 123 -12.28 -13.70 15.55
CA GLU A 123 -12.40 -14.92 16.38
C GLU A 123 -11.56 -14.84 17.65
N ALA A 124 -10.30 -14.41 17.54
CA ALA A 124 -9.42 -14.21 18.69
C ALA A 124 -10.00 -13.20 19.68
N ALA A 125 -10.52 -12.08 19.17
CA ALA A 125 -11.16 -11.04 19.97
C ALA A 125 -12.42 -11.53 20.72
N ALA A 126 -13.14 -12.51 20.17
CA ALA A 126 -14.32 -13.09 20.81
C ALA A 126 -14.00 -14.02 22.00
N THR A 127 -12.73 -14.45 22.16
CA THR A 127 -12.34 -15.40 23.21
C THR A 127 -12.33 -14.77 24.60
N THR A 128 -11.91 -13.50 24.71
CA THR A 128 -11.73 -12.79 25.98
C THR A 128 -12.22 -11.35 25.84
N PRO A 129 -13.06 -10.85 26.77
CA PRO A 129 -13.50 -9.45 26.77
C PRO A 129 -12.32 -8.47 26.88
N THR A 130 -11.92 -7.92 25.74
CA THR A 130 -10.80 -6.98 25.62
C THR A 130 -11.20 -5.78 24.77
N GLY A 131 -10.40 -4.73 24.79
CA GLY A 131 -10.67 -3.53 24.01
C GLY A 131 -9.44 -2.66 23.81
N MET A 132 -9.67 -1.47 23.25
CA MET A 132 -8.64 -0.47 23.02
C MET A 132 -9.15 0.93 23.43
N THR A 133 -8.25 1.77 23.94
CA THR A 133 -8.53 3.16 24.32
C THR A 133 -7.41 4.06 23.82
N ALA A 134 -7.75 5.07 23.03
CA ALA A 134 -6.81 6.10 22.65
C ALA A 134 -6.53 7.01 23.86
N VAL A 135 -5.24 7.20 24.14
CA VAL A 135 -4.67 8.12 25.12
C VAL A 135 -4.12 9.31 24.35
N LEU A 136 -4.78 10.46 24.47
CA LEU A 136 -4.53 11.66 23.69
C LEU A 136 -3.88 12.74 24.55
N GLY A 137 -2.68 13.18 24.18
CA GLY A 137 -1.86 14.06 25.01
C GLY A 137 -1.13 13.32 26.13
N GLY A 138 -0.77 14.05 27.20
CA GLY A 138 0.11 13.55 28.25
C GLY A 138 1.59 13.54 27.85
N ASP A 139 2.47 13.34 28.84
CA ASP A 139 3.87 13.01 28.58
C ASP A 139 3.98 11.54 28.14
N ARG A 140 4.80 11.27 27.12
CA ARG A 140 4.87 9.94 26.51
C ARG A 140 5.37 8.90 27.50
N ASP A 141 6.42 9.20 28.25
CA ASP A 141 7.03 8.23 29.14
C ASP A 141 6.13 7.98 30.36
N GLU A 142 5.44 9.02 30.85
CA GLU A 142 4.40 8.87 31.88
C GLU A 142 3.22 8.00 31.40
N VAL A 143 2.76 8.20 30.17
CA VAL A 143 1.69 7.38 29.57
C VAL A 143 2.14 5.92 29.46
N LEU A 144 3.31 5.65 28.89
CA LEU A 144 3.83 4.28 28.75
C LEU A 144 4.02 3.59 30.11
N ALA A 145 4.54 4.31 31.11
CA ALA A 145 4.67 3.80 32.47
C ALA A 145 3.31 3.47 33.10
N ALA A 146 2.31 4.33 32.92
CA ALA A 146 0.95 4.09 33.42
C ALA A 146 0.32 2.85 32.77
N LEU A 147 0.43 2.71 31.44
CA LEU A 147 -0.06 1.54 30.70
C LEU A 147 0.58 0.25 31.24
N ALA A 148 1.91 0.23 31.36
CA ALA A 148 2.65 -0.91 31.89
C ALA A 148 2.24 -1.26 33.33
N SER A 149 2.00 -0.26 34.19
CA SER A 149 1.56 -0.49 35.57
C SER A 149 0.19 -1.16 35.70
N HIS A 150 -0.67 -1.00 34.68
CA HIS A 150 -1.96 -1.68 34.57
C HIS A 150 -1.89 -2.97 33.74
N GLY A 151 -0.72 -3.37 33.25
CA GLY A 151 -0.55 -4.52 32.35
C GLY A 151 -1.18 -4.31 30.97
N LEU A 152 -1.38 -3.06 30.56
CA LEU A 152 -1.87 -2.70 29.22
C LEU A 152 -0.71 -2.66 28.24
N THR A 153 -0.98 -3.05 27.00
CA THR A 153 -0.04 -2.90 25.89
C THR A 153 -0.28 -1.55 25.20
N ALA A 154 0.80 -0.83 24.88
CA ALA A 154 0.75 0.30 23.94
C ALA A 154 0.65 -0.25 22.51
N ALA A 155 -0.54 -0.70 22.12
CA ALA A 155 -0.82 -1.39 20.87
C ALA A 155 -0.54 -0.54 19.63
N ASN A 156 -0.71 0.77 19.73
CA ASN A 156 -0.27 1.71 18.71
C ASN A 156 0.45 2.87 19.37
N ASP A 157 1.70 3.11 18.99
CA ASP A 157 2.36 4.39 19.24
C ASP A 157 2.30 5.18 17.94
N ASN A 158 1.37 6.13 17.87
CA ASN A 158 1.11 6.89 16.66
C ASN A 158 1.96 8.17 16.56
N GLY A 159 2.92 8.33 17.47
CA GLY A 159 3.76 9.52 17.56
C GLY A 159 3.13 10.62 18.43
N PRO A 160 3.58 11.87 18.28
CA PRO A 160 3.32 12.94 19.24
C PRO A 160 1.85 13.11 19.64
N GLY A 161 1.56 12.80 20.90
CA GLY A 161 0.28 13.04 21.54
C GLY A 161 -0.80 11.99 21.28
N GLN A 162 -0.48 10.81 20.75
CA GLN A 162 -1.45 9.72 20.63
C GLN A 162 -0.81 8.33 20.79
N ILE A 163 -1.18 7.64 21.86
CA ILE A 163 -0.91 6.20 22.08
C ILE A 163 -2.24 5.49 22.23
N VAL A 164 -2.36 4.25 21.75
CA VAL A 164 -3.54 3.41 21.97
C VAL A 164 -3.18 2.32 22.97
N ALA A 165 -3.84 2.38 24.13
CA ALA A 165 -3.77 1.34 25.15
C ALA A 165 -4.71 0.18 24.77
N ALA A 166 -4.25 -1.06 24.95
CA ALA A 166 -5.03 -2.25 24.67
C ALA A 166 -4.82 -3.32 25.75
N GLY A 167 -5.90 -4.04 26.06
CA GLY A 167 -5.90 -5.12 27.04
C GLY A 167 -7.33 -5.49 27.45
N THR A 168 -7.47 -6.13 28.61
CA THR A 168 -8.78 -6.52 29.16
C THR A 168 -9.62 -5.31 29.55
N THR A 169 -10.94 -5.52 29.61
CA THR A 169 -11.91 -4.49 30.02
C THR A 169 -11.59 -3.96 31.43
N GLU A 170 -11.16 -4.84 32.33
CA GLU A 170 -10.78 -4.52 33.71
C GLU A 170 -9.53 -3.64 33.76
N GLN A 171 -8.50 -3.95 32.97
CA GLN A 171 -7.28 -3.14 32.90
C GLN A 171 -7.56 -1.74 32.32
N LEU A 172 -8.40 -1.65 31.29
CA LEU A 172 -8.81 -0.37 30.71
C LEU A 172 -9.65 0.47 31.68
N ALA A 173 -10.54 -0.17 32.45
CA ALA A 173 -11.29 0.50 33.51
C ALA A 173 -10.38 1.03 34.62
N ALA A 174 -9.33 0.28 34.98
CA ALA A 174 -8.33 0.73 35.94
C ALA A 174 -7.55 1.95 35.44
N LEU A 175 -7.11 1.95 34.17
CA LEU A 175 -6.50 3.14 33.54
C LEU A 175 -7.46 4.33 33.52
N ALA A 176 -8.74 4.10 33.25
CA ALA A 176 -9.74 5.17 33.24
C ALA A 176 -10.01 5.78 34.62
N ALA A 177 -9.83 5.00 35.69
CA ALA A 177 -9.96 5.49 37.07
C ALA A 177 -8.76 6.36 37.50
N ALA A 178 -7.58 6.17 36.90
CA ALA A 178 -6.37 6.91 37.18
C ALA A 178 -5.64 7.31 35.88
N PRO A 179 -6.21 8.21 35.07
CA PRO A 179 -5.65 8.55 33.76
C PRO A 179 -4.30 9.27 33.90
N PRO A 180 -3.36 9.10 32.95
CA PRO A 180 -2.11 9.84 32.92
C PRO A 180 -2.35 11.36 32.94
N ALA A 181 -1.45 12.10 33.56
CA ALA A 181 -1.60 13.55 33.69
C ALA A 181 -1.71 14.23 32.31
N LYS A 182 -2.68 15.14 32.16
CA LYS A 182 -2.94 15.89 30.91
C LYS A 182 -3.28 15.02 29.69
N ALA A 183 -3.60 13.74 29.90
CA ALA A 183 -4.08 12.85 28.85
C ALA A 183 -5.62 12.79 28.86
N ARG A 184 -6.22 12.75 27.67
CA ARG A 184 -7.64 12.47 27.46
C ARG A 184 -7.80 11.05 26.96
N LEU A 185 -8.62 10.26 27.64
CA LEU A 185 -8.95 8.89 27.22
C LEU A 185 -10.18 8.88 26.30
N MET A 186 -10.13 8.06 25.27
CA MET A 186 -11.21 7.86 24.31
C MET A 186 -11.30 6.38 23.93
N PRO A 187 -12.28 5.63 24.47
CA PRO A 187 -12.51 4.24 24.08
C PRO A 187 -12.74 4.11 22.58
N LEU A 188 -12.17 3.07 21.97
CA LEU A 188 -12.31 2.79 20.54
C LEU A 188 -13.38 1.73 20.30
N SER A 189 -14.21 1.93 19.29
CA SER A 189 -15.22 0.96 18.85
C SER A 189 -14.56 -0.14 17.99
N VAL A 190 -13.82 -1.03 18.64
CA VAL A 190 -13.14 -2.17 18.02
C VAL A 190 -13.53 -3.47 18.72
N ALA A 191 -13.38 -4.60 18.02
CA ALA A 191 -13.82 -5.90 18.51
C ALA A 191 -12.97 -6.45 19.67
N GLY A 192 -11.71 -6.01 19.82
CA GLY A 192 -10.82 -6.48 20.87
C GLY A 192 -9.50 -5.72 20.93
N ALA A 193 -8.59 -6.17 21.81
CA ALA A 193 -7.25 -5.62 22.00
C ALA A 193 -6.29 -6.05 20.87
N PHE A 194 -6.40 -5.42 19.70
CA PHE A 194 -5.49 -5.69 18.57
C PHE A 194 -4.04 -5.32 18.90
N HIS A 195 -3.07 -5.96 18.21
CA HIS A 195 -1.64 -5.71 18.39
C HIS A 195 -1.12 -6.04 19.79
N THR A 196 -1.74 -7.06 20.41
CA THR A 196 -1.35 -7.60 21.73
C THR A 196 -1.32 -9.12 21.67
N GLU A 197 -0.81 -9.74 22.73
CA GLU A 197 -0.86 -11.19 22.97
C GLU A 197 -2.26 -11.81 22.85
N HIS A 198 -3.34 -11.04 23.04
CA HIS A 198 -4.71 -11.54 22.85
C HIS A 198 -5.00 -11.95 21.40
N MET A 199 -4.18 -11.50 20.43
CA MET A 199 -4.31 -11.84 19.02
C MET A 199 -3.39 -12.99 18.57
N GLU A 200 -2.61 -13.60 19.47
CA GLU A 200 -1.70 -14.71 19.14
C GLU A 200 -2.38 -15.88 18.40
N PRO A 201 -3.64 -16.27 18.72
CA PRO A 201 -4.34 -17.30 17.93
C PRO A 201 -4.46 -16.95 16.43
N ALA A 202 -4.65 -15.67 16.12
CA ALA A 202 -4.75 -15.20 14.73
C ALA A 202 -3.40 -15.21 14.00
N VAL A 203 -2.29 -14.98 14.71
CA VAL A 203 -0.93 -15.12 14.18
C VAL A 203 -0.69 -16.57 13.73
N GLY A 204 -1.11 -17.55 14.54
CA GLY A 204 -0.96 -18.97 14.22
C GLY A 204 -1.69 -19.37 12.93
N HIS A 205 -2.94 -18.94 12.76
CA HIS A 205 -3.72 -19.18 11.54
C HIS A 205 -3.08 -18.53 10.32
N LEU A 206 -2.78 -17.23 10.39
CA LEU A 206 -2.24 -16.51 9.24
C LEU A 206 -0.83 -16.96 8.89
N GLY A 207 -0.01 -17.33 9.88
CA GLY A 207 1.32 -17.90 9.66
C GLY A 207 1.29 -19.25 8.95
N ALA A 208 0.20 -20.02 9.09
CA ALA A 208 0.00 -21.24 8.31
C ALA A 208 -0.27 -20.95 6.84
N LEU A 209 -1.15 -19.98 6.57
CA LEU A 209 -1.47 -19.53 5.22
C LEU A 209 -0.28 -18.84 4.54
N ALA A 210 0.50 -18.04 5.27
CA ALA A 210 1.63 -17.28 4.73
C ALA A 210 2.68 -18.17 4.04
N ARG A 211 2.81 -19.44 4.46
CA ARG A 211 3.73 -20.40 3.83
C ARG A 211 3.38 -20.74 2.37
N SER A 212 2.14 -20.52 1.94
CA SER A 212 1.73 -20.71 0.53
C SER A 212 1.75 -19.43 -0.28
N VAL A 213 2.15 -18.30 0.30
CA VAL A 213 2.20 -17.01 -0.39
C VAL A 213 3.57 -16.83 -1.02
N SER A 214 3.60 -16.69 -2.34
CA SER A 214 4.81 -16.29 -3.05
C SER A 214 5.08 -14.81 -2.84
N THR A 215 6.32 -14.47 -2.52
CA THR A 215 6.74 -13.07 -2.35
C THR A 215 7.85 -12.70 -3.33
N HIS A 216 7.99 -11.41 -3.56
CA HIS A 216 9.13 -10.80 -4.24
C HIS A 216 9.72 -9.71 -3.34
N ASP A 217 10.98 -9.36 -3.57
CA ASP A 217 11.55 -8.19 -2.91
C ASP A 217 10.81 -6.92 -3.35
N PRO A 218 10.55 -5.99 -2.42
CA PRO A 218 9.84 -4.75 -2.72
C PRO A 218 10.55 -3.95 -3.81
N ARG A 219 9.79 -3.28 -4.68
CA ARG A 219 10.34 -2.32 -5.66
C ARG A 219 10.43 -0.88 -5.15
N THR A 220 9.69 -0.61 -4.08
CA THR A 220 9.66 0.68 -3.39
C THR A 220 9.94 0.42 -1.92
N ALA A 221 10.74 1.28 -1.29
CA ALA A 221 11.09 1.12 0.13
C ALA A 221 9.82 0.93 0.97
N LEU A 222 9.74 -0.17 1.72
CA LEU A 222 8.59 -0.48 2.57
C LEU A 222 8.96 -0.29 4.03
N ILE A 223 8.33 0.70 4.68
CA ILE A 223 8.56 1.04 6.08
C ILE A 223 7.68 0.16 6.96
N SER A 224 8.29 -0.63 7.84
CA SER A 224 7.57 -1.60 8.67
C SER A 224 7.05 -1.02 9.98
N ASN A 225 5.82 -1.38 10.37
CA ASN A 225 5.22 -0.98 11.64
C ASN A 225 5.92 -1.56 12.88
N ARG A 226 6.76 -2.60 12.71
CA ARG A 226 7.39 -3.27 13.86
C ARG A 226 8.43 -2.38 14.56
N ASP A 227 9.26 -1.73 13.77
CA ASP A 227 10.46 -1.03 14.23
C ASP A 227 10.78 0.23 13.41
N GLY A 228 9.90 0.62 12.47
CA GLY A 228 10.11 1.74 11.55
C GLY A 228 11.10 1.44 10.43
N GLN A 229 11.78 0.28 10.41
CA GLN A 229 12.83 0.03 9.43
C GLN A 229 12.27 -0.20 8.03
N VAL A 230 13.05 0.23 7.03
CA VAL A 230 12.85 -0.17 5.63
C VAL A 230 13.21 -1.64 5.48
N VAL A 231 12.30 -2.42 4.90
CA VAL A 231 12.50 -3.85 4.67
C VAL A 231 12.73 -4.10 3.18
N HIS A 232 13.79 -4.85 2.87
CA HIS A 232 14.23 -5.12 1.49
C HIS A 232 13.97 -6.56 1.02
N ASP A 233 13.60 -7.46 1.93
CA ASP A 233 13.36 -8.87 1.62
C ASP A 233 11.85 -9.16 1.68
N GLY A 234 11.31 -9.74 0.60
CA GLY A 234 9.87 -10.00 0.50
C GLY A 234 9.33 -10.99 1.52
N GLN A 235 10.13 -11.99 1.91
CA GLN A 235 9.74 -12.98 2.92
C GLN A 235 9.70 -12.36 4.31
N GLU A 236 10.64 -11.47 4.62
CA GLU A 236 10.70 -10.71 5.86
C GLU A 236 9.52 -9.74 5.97
N VAL A 237 9.12 -9.07 4.88
CA VAL A 237 7.89 -8.26 4.85
C VAL A 237 6.68 -9.12 5.23
N LEU A 238 6.51 -10.29 4.60
CA LEU A 238 5.40 -11.19 4.90
C LEU A 238 5.44 -11.71 6.35
N ARG A 239 6.62 -12.06 6.85
CA ARG A 239 6.81 -12.50 8.23
C ARG A 239 6.44 -11.42 9.25
N ARG A 240 6.84 -10.16 8.98
CA ARG A 240 6.49 -9.01 9.81
C ARG A 240 5.00 -8.72 9.75
N LEU A 241 4.38 -8.75 8.57
CA LEU A 241 2.93 -8.61 8.39
C LEU A 241 2.11 -9.59 9.24
N VAL A 242 2.54 -10.86 9.30
CA VAL A 242 1.88 -11.88 10.13
C VAL A 242 2.07 -11.59 11.62
N GLY A 243 3.32 -11.36 12.05
CA GLY A 243 3.63 -11.11 13.47
C GLY A 243 3.03 -9.79 14.00
N GLN A 244 2.80 -8.81 13.13
CA GLN A 244 2.18 -7.52 13.43
C GLN A 244 0.80 -7.67 14.08
N ILE A 245 0.06 -8.76 13.81
CA ILE A 245 -1.27 -8.99 14.40
C ILE A 245 -1.25 -8.96 15.94
N ALA A 246 -0.20 -9.52 16.56
CA ALA A 246 -0.02 -9.57 18.00
C ALA A 246 1.11 -8.66 18.53
N SER A 247 1.69 -7.83 17.65
CA SER A 247 2.80 -6.92 18.00
C SER A 247 2.37 -5.46 17.84
N PRO A 248 2.85 -4.55 18.71
CA PRO A 248 2.56 -3.13 18.60
C PRO A 248 2.88 -2.52 17.23
N VAL A 249 2.03 -1.57 16.80
CA VAL A 249 2.29 -0.70 15.64
C VAL A 249 3.07 0.52 16.10
N ARG A 250 4.34 0.59 15.72
CA ARG A 250 5.28 1.69 16.00
C ARG A 250 5.28 2.71 14.87
N TRP A 251 4.15 3.38 14.71
CA TRP A 251 4.00 4.42 13.69
C TRP A 251 4.82 5.67 14.02
N ASP A 252 5.15 5.90 15.30
CA ASP A 252 6.18 6.86 15.74
C ASP A 252 7.52 6.61 15.01
N LEU A 253 8.00 5.37 15.00
CA LEU A 253 9.24 5.01 14.32
C LEU A 253 9.12 5.06 12.79
N CYS A 254 7.94 4.77 12.24
CA CYS A 254 7.68 4.98 10.82
C CYS A 254 7.80 6.47 10.44
N LEU A 255 7.27 7.38 11.28
CA LEU A 255 7.38 8.83 11.07
C LEU A 255 8.82 9.31 11.20
N ASP A 256 9.57 8.81 12.19
CA ASP A 256 11.00 9.12 12.32
C ASP A 256 11.77 8.69 11.07
N THR A 257 11.50 7.49 10.56
CA THR A 257 12.12 7.00 9.33
C THR A 257 11.72 7.84 8.12
N MET A 258 10.46 8.30 8.03
CA MET A 258 10.05 9.26 6.98
C MET A 258 10.82 10.58 7.10
N ALA A 259 11.07 11.08 8.31
CA ALA A 259 11.88 12.28 8.50
C ALA A 259 13.34 12.06 8.05
N ASP A 260 13.93 10.94 8.44
CA ASP A 260 15.32 10.58 8.11
C ASP A 260 15.54 10.37 6.61
N LEU A 261 14.53 9.85 5.91
CA LEU A 261 14.55 9.70 4.45
C LEU A 261 14.33 11.03 3.70
N GLY A 262 14.16 12.16 4.40
CA GLY A 262 13.96 13.47 3.77
C GLY A 262 12.63 13.59 3.03
N VAL A 263 11.57 12.99 3.58
CA VAL A 263 10.23 13.08 2.99
C VAL A 263 9.76 14.54 2.93
N THR A 264 9.28 14.93 1.75
CA THR A 264 8.74 16.27 1.48
C THR A 264 7.23 16.26 1.26
N GLY A 265 6.65 15.10 0.90
CA GLY A 265 5.24 14.93 0.62
C GLY A 265 4.73 13.56 1.08
N ILE A 266 3.59 13.53 1.76
CA ILE A 266 2.89 12.30 2.18
C ILE A 266 1.49 12.29 1.54
N LEU A 267 1.21 11.29 0.71
CA LEU A 267 -0.10 11.03 0.14
C LEU A 267 -0.75 9.84 0.84
N GLU A 268 -1.94 10.03 1.42
CA GLU A 268 -2.72 8.96 2.05
C GLU A 268 -3.80 8.44 1.09
N MET A 269 -3.83 7.12 0.91
CA MET A 269 -4.82 6.41 0.10
C MET A 269 -6.20 6.41 0.77
N PRO A 270 -7.30 6.33 -0.01
CA PRO A 270 -8.64 6.32 0.53
C PRO A 270 -8.91 5.06 1.36
N PRO A 271 -9.75 5.16 2.42
CA PRO A 271 -10.33 6.38 2.96
C PRO A 271 -9.28 7.20 3.74
N ALA A 272 -9.04 8.45 3.33
CA ALA A 272 -7.91 9.23 3.80
C ALA A 272 -8.29 10.32 4.84
N GLY A 273 -7.32 10.74 5.65
CA GLY A 273 -7.42 11.87 6.57
C GLY A 273 -6.76 11.62 7.93
N THR A 274 -6.64 10.35 8.33
CA THR A 274 -6.13 9.98 9.65
C THR A 274 -4.61 10.10 9.68
N LEU A 275 -3.92 9.46 8.75
CA LEU A 275 -2.46 9.43 8.71
C LEU A 275 -1.89 10.79 8.30
N THR A 276 -2.52 11.48 7.36
CA THR A 276 -2.18 12.89 7.04
C THR A 276 -2.39 13.81 8.24
N GLY A 277 -3.45 13.58 9.03
CA GLY A 277 -3.68 14.31 10.28
C GLY A 277 -2.57 14.10 11.31
N ILE A 278 -2.08 12.86 11.44
CA ILE A 278 -0.93 12.53 12.30
C ILE A 278 0.35 13.18 11.76
N ALA A 279 0.63 13.03 10.46
CA ALA A 279 1.81 13.58 9.81
C ALA A 279 1.92 15.10 9.97
N LYS A 280 0.83 15.86 9.81
CA LYS A 280 0.81 17.32 10.04
C LYS A 280 1.26 17.74 11.45
N ARG A 281 1.01 16.90 12.45
CA ARG A 281 1.44 17.14 13.83
C ARG A 281 2.91 16.78 14.02
N ALA A 282 3.33 15.63 13.50
CA ALA A 282 4.64 15.04 13.73
C ALA A 282 5.76 15.61 12.82
N LEU A 283 5.48 15.85 11.54
CA LEU A 283 6.46 16.19 10.52
C LEU A 283 6.25 17.63 10.03
N LYS A 284 6.96 18.59 10.65
CA LYS A 284 6.86 20.00 10.28
C LYS A 284 7.55 20.25 8.94
N GLY A 285 6.88 20.98 8.05
CA GLY A 285 7.39 21.30 6.71
C GLY A 285 7.17 20.22 5.65
N VAL A 286 6.54 19.10 6.02
CA VAL A 286 6.14 18.06 5.07
C VAL A 286 4.73 18.34 4.58
N ASP A 287 4.56 18.42 3.26
CA ASP A 287 3.24 18.59 2.65
C ASP A 287 2.45 17.27 2.74
N THR A 288 1.13 17.36 2.84
CA THR A 288 0.27 16.18 2.95
C THR A 288 -0.92 16.27 2.02
N PHE A 289 -1.27 15.16 1.37
CA PHE A 289 -2.44 15.02 0.53
C PHE A 289 -3.29 13.84 1.00
N ALA A 290 -4.59 14.07 1.24
CA ALA A 290 -5.54 13.02 1.61
C ALA A 290 -6.47 12.74 0.43
N LEU A 291 -6.22 11.64 -0.29
CA LEU A 291 -7.06 11.24 -1.43
C LEU A 291 -8.34 10.59 -0.91
N LYS A 292 -9.44 11.35 -0.91
CA LYS A 292 -10.74 10.91 -0.37
C LYS A 292 -11.69 10.46 -1.47
N THR A 293 -11.69 11.17 -2.59
CA THR A 293 -12.67 11.02 -3.67
C THR A 293 -11.98 11.11 -5.04
N PRO A 294 -12.56 10.51 -6.09
CA PRO A 294 -11.92 10.42 -7.41
C PRO A 294 -11.79 11.77 -8.13
N ASP A 295 -12.60 12.77 -7.82
CA ASP A 295 -12.46 14.15 -8.36
C ASP A 295 -11.15 14.82 -7.92
N GLN A 296 -10.45 14.26 -6.93
CA GLN A 296 -9.15 14.73 -6.45
C GLN A 296 -7.96 14.06 -7.16
N LEU A 297 -8.19 13.15 -8.12
CA LEU A 297 -7.11 12.39 -8.77
C LEU A 297 -6.13 13.31 -9.53
N ASP A 298 -6.59 14.36 -10.18
CA ASP A 298 -5.71 15.30 -10.89
C ASP A 298 -4.80 16.07 -9.92
N ASP A 299 -5.36 16.57 -8.82
CA ASP A 299 -4.60 17.22 -7.76
C ASP A 299 -3.63 16.26 -7.07
N ALA A 300 -4.04 15.00 -6.87
CA ALA A 300 -3.20 13.94 -6.33
C ALA A 300 -2.02 13.62 -7.25
N ARG A 301 -2.24 13.54 -8.57
CA ARG A 301 -1.16 13.38 -9.56
C ARG A 301 -0.22 14.57 -9.57
N ALA A 302 -0.74 15.80 -9.49
CA ALA A 302 0.08 17.01 -9.40
C ALA A 302 0.92 17.01 -8.11
N PHE A 303 0.35 16.54 -7.00
CA PHE A 303 1.08 16.34 -5.74
C PHE A 303 2.19 15.30 -5.89
N CYS A 304 1.91 14.15 -6.52
CA CYS A 304 2.91 13.13 -6.83
C CYS A 304 4.04 13.69 -7.69
N ALA A 305 3.72 14.45 -8.75
CA ALA A 305 4.72 15.05 -9.63
C ALA A 305 5.59 16.10 -8.91
N LYS A 306 5.03 16.85 -7.96
CA LYS A 306 5.76 17.86 -7.19
C LYS A 306 6.77 17.26 -6.22
N HIS A 307 6.41 16.16 -5.55
CA HIS A 307 7.23 15.56 -4.49
C HIS A 307 7.98 14.30 -4.92
N GLY A 308 7.67 13.81 -6.12
CA GLY A 308 8.13 12.54 -6.64
C GLY A 308 9.61 12.56 -6.96
N GLU A 309 10.29 11.54 -6.47
CA GLU A 309 11.69 11.23 -6.74
C GLU A 309 11.80 9.72 -6.98
N TYR A 310 12.78 9.31 -7.77
CA TYR A 310 13.01 7.88 -8.00
C TYR A 310 13.28 7.16 -6.68
N SER A 311 12.67 5.99 -6.50
CA SER A 311 13.07 5.08 -5.42
C SER A 311 14.53 4.70 -5.61
N HIS A 312 15.36 4.90 -4.58
CA HIS A 312 16.77 4.49 -4.58
C HIS A 312 16.96 2.97 -4.51
N MET A 313 15.87 2.21 -4.37
CA MET A 313 15.92 0.77 -4.55
C MET A 313 16.14 0.46 -6.02
N ASP A 314 17.35 0.00 -6.34
CA ASP A 314 17.77 -0.43 -7.68
C ASP A 314 16.85 -1.56 -8.19
N SER A 315 15.74 -1.15 -8.77
CA SER A 315 14.69 -2.01 -9.31
C SER A 315 14.32 -1.61 -10.74
N SER A 316 15.18 -0.78 -11.36
CA SER A 316 15.27 -0.66 -12.81
C SER A 316 15.18 -2.07 -13.37
N PRO A 317 14.15 -2.40 -14.17
CA PRO A 317 14.09 -3.74 -14.73
C PRO A 317 15.40 -3.95 -15.49
N THR A 318 16.12 -5.05 -15.20
CA THR A 318 17.43 -5.34 -15.83
C THR A 318 17.37 -5.27 -17.35
N TRP A 319 16.16 -5.41 -17.92
CA TRP A 319 15.86 -5.13 -19.31
C TRP A 319 14.35 -4.86 -19.50
N ARG A 320 14.01 -4.18 -20.59
CA ARG A 320 12.68 -3.94 -21.16
C ARG A 320 12.62 -4.58 -22.55
N MET A 321 11.42 -4.81 -23.06
CA MET A 321 11.22 -5.32 -24.41
C MET A 321 10.21 -4.47 -25.16
N VAL A 322 10.53 -4.11 -26.40
CA VAL A 322 9.54 -3.61 -27.35
C VAL A 322 9.00 -4.80 -28.12
N VAL A 323 7.67 -4.90 -28.21
CA VAL A 323 6.98 -6.02 -28.84
C VAL A 323 6.19 -5.56 -30.06
N SER A 324 5.92 -6.49 -30.98
CA SER A 324 5.10 -6.23 -32.15
C SER A 324 3.65 -5.91 -31.76
N PRO A 325 3.07 -4.79 -32.23
CA PRO A 325 1.69 -4.44 -31.91
C PRO A 325 0.67 -5.32 -32.66
N ASN A 326 1.06 -5.91 -33.79
CA ASN A 326 0.19 -6.69 -34.66
C ASN A 326 0.96 -7.77 -35.43
N LYS A 327 0.25 -8.54 -36.27
CA LYS A 327 0.86 -9.53 -37.16
C LYS A 327 1.28 -8.85 -38.46
N GLY A 328 2.49 -9.10 -38.93
CA GLY A 328 2.97 -8.55 -40.21
C GLY A 328 4.45 -8.78 -40.44
N THR A 329 5.00 -8.07 -41.40
CA THR A 329 6.44 -7.97 -41.66
C THR A 329 7.00 -6.79 -40.89
N PHE A 330 8.00 -7.01 -40.04
CA PHE A 330 8.69 -5.94 -39.35
C PHE A 330 9.67 -5.23 -40.30
N HIS A 331 9.63 -3.90 -40.31
CA HIS A 331 10.54 -3.05 -41.04
C HIS A 331 11.31 -2.17 -40.06
N LEU A 332 12.62 -2.35 -40.02
CA LEU A 332 13.51 -1.67 -39.08
C LEU A 332 13.77 -0.23 -39.54
N SER A 333 13.65 0.74 -38.63
CA SER A 333 13.93 2.14 -38.95
C SER A 333 15.44 2.35 -39.13
N SER A 334 15.86 2.94 -40.25
CA SER A 334 17.27 3.26 -40.50
C SER A 334 17.87 4.16 -39.41
N GLU A 335 17.07 5.04 -38.82
CA GLU A 335 17.48 5.91 -37.70
C GLU A 335 17.72 5.11 -36.41
N ALA A 336 17.03 3.98 -36.22
CA ALA A 336 17.18 3.16 -35.01
C ALA A 336 18.38 2.20 -35.09
N VAL A 337 18.84 1.85 -36.30
CA VAL A 337 20.02 0.99 -36.51
C VAL A 337 21.31 1.69 -36.09
N GLU A 338 21.37 3.01 -36.26
CA GLU A 338 22.58 3.81 -35.97
C GLU A 338 22.72 4.20 -34.49
N LEU A 339 21.75 3.83 -33.65
CA LEU A 339 21.72 4.19 -32.25
C LEU A 339 22.09 2.99 -31.37
N ASP A 340 23.06 3.18 -30.46
CA ASP A 340 23.30 2.25 -29.36
C ASP A 340 22.30 2.48 -28.20
N VAL A 341 21.68 3.67 -28.18
CA VAL A 341 20.73 4.12 -27.16
C VAL A 341 19.51 4.72 -27.84
N LEU A 342 18.32 4.19 -27.54
CA LEU A 342 17.06 4.72 -28.03
C LEU A 342 16.49 5.75 -27.04
N PRO A 343 16.20 6.99 -27.47
CA PRO A 343 15.46 7.92 -26.62
C PRO A 343 14.01 7.45 -26.41
N ALA A 344 13.40 7.89 -25.31
CA ALA A 344 11.98 7.65 -25.06
C ALA A 344 11.12 8.22 -26.20
N GLY A 345 10.23 7.38 -26.75
CA GLY A 345 9.39 7.71 -27.90
C GLY A 345 10.07 7.52 -29.26
N ALA A 346 11.33 7.06 -29.31
CA ALA A 346 12.01 6.76 -30.57
C ALA A 346 11.23 5.74 -31.40
N THR A 347 11.14 5.98 -32.71
CA THR A 347 10.55 5.00 -33.63
C THR A 347 11.60 3.95 -33.95
N ILE A 348 11.34 2.70 -33.57
CA ILE A 348 12.26 1.60 -33.86
C ILE A 348 12.00 0.98 -35.24
N GLY A 349 10.80 1.19 -35.78
CA GLY A 349 10.39 0.63 -37.06
C GLY A 349 8.88 0.67 -37.23
N ASP A 350 8.37 -0.17 -38.12
CA ASP A 350 6.94 -0.40 -38.29
C ASP A 350 6.65 -1.87 -38.63
N VAL A 351 5.42 -2.31 -38.41
CA VAL A 351 4.96 -3.63 -38.80
C VAL A 351 3.91 -3.48 -39.90
N ALA A 352 4.22 -4.01 -41.07
CA ALA A 352 3.39 -3.96 -42.26
C ALA A 352 2.54 -5.24 -42.38
N SER A 353 1.23 -5.06 -42.36
CA SER A 353 0.27 -6.08 -42.78
C SER A 353 -0.09 -5.89 -44.26
N THR A 354 -0.98 -6.73 -44.80
CA THR A 354 -1.48 -6.56 -46.17
C THR A 354 -2.35 -5.31 -46.38
N ARG A 355 -2.78 -4.64 -45.29
CA ARG A 355 -3.71 -3.50 -45.36
C ARG A 355 -3.15 -2.23 -44.70
N ASP A 356 -2.41 -2.38 -43.61
CA ASP A 356 -1.98 -1.28 -42.75
C ASP A 356 -0.50 -1.42 -42.36
N ARG A 357 0.16 -0.28 -42.09
CA ARG A 357 1.49 -0.20 -41.45
C ARG A 357 1.34 0.45 -40.08
N THR A 358 1.83 -0.20 -39.04
CA THR A 358 1.75 0.29 -37.66
C THR A 358 3.14 0.62 -37.15
N ARG A 359 3.35 1.89 -36.77
CA ARG A 359 4.60 2.35 -36.18
C ARG A 359 4.86 1.65 -34.85
N VAL A 360 6.09 1.21 -34.64
CA VAL A 360 6.57 0.65 -33.38
C VAL A 360 7.52 1.64 -32.72
N VAL A 361 7.25 1.99 -31.47
CA VAL A 361 8.00 2.98 -30.70
C VAL A 361 8.58 2.40 -29.42
N ALA A 362 9.78 2.83 -29.05
CA ALA A 362 10.38 2.57 -27.75
C ALA A 362 9.84 3.58 -26.73
N THR A 363 8.66 3.33 -26.17
CA THR A 363 7.94 4.27 -25.28
C THR A 363 8.81 4.89 -24.19
N HIS A 364 9.73 4.12 -23.61
CA HIS A 364 10.56 4.54 -22.47
C HIS A 364 12.05 4.66 -22.79
N GLY A 365 12.47 4.35 -24.02
CA GLY A 365 13.89 4.33 -24.40
C GLY A 365 14.75 3.32 -23.63
N GLY A 366 16.05 3.37 -23.88
CA GLY A 366 17.08 2.55 -23.22
C GLY A 366 18.23 2.17 -24.16
N GLN A 367 19.31 1.66 -23.57
CA GLN A 367 20.43 1.08 -24.32
C GLN A 367 19.97 -0.20 -25.02
N ILE A 368 20.25 -0.35 -26.31
CA ILE A 368 19.94 -1.59 -27.02
C ILE A 368 20.86 -2.70 -26.52
N VAL A 369 20.27 -3.77 -26.00
CA VAL A 369 21.00 -4.99 -25.61
C VAL A 369 21.14 -5.90 -26.82
N GLU A 370 20.02 -6.17 -27.49
CA GLU A 370 19.96 -6.99 -28.69
C GLU A 370 18.66 -6.75 -29.47
N TRP A 371 18.75 -6.89 -30.79
CA TRP A 371 17.60 -7.07 -31.66
C TRP A 371 17.22 -8.55 -31.68
N LEU A 372 15.94 -8.83 -31.50
CA LEU A 372 15.39 -10.20 -31.46
C LEU A 372 14.74 -10.61 -32.79
N VAL A 373 14.71 -9.68 -33.74
CA VAL A 373 14.22 -9.83 -35.11
C VAL A 373 15.09 -9.00 -36.05
N GLU A 374 15.10 -9.37 -37.32
CA GLU A 374 15.76 -8.65 -38.40
C GLU A 374 14.75 -7.86 -39.27
N ASP A 375 15.25 -6.92 -40.08
CA ASP A 375 14.42 -6.27 -41.09
C ASP A 375 13.85 -7.30 -42.07
N GLY A 376 12.54 -7.29 -42.26
CA GLY A 376 11.83 -8.25 -43.13
C GLY A 376 11.29 -9.48 -42.43
N ASP A 377 11.53 -9.66 -41.13
CA ASP A 377 11.00 -10.80 -40.38
C ASP A 377 9.48 -10.76 -40.22
N LEU A 378 8.86 -11.95 -40.27
CA LEU A 378 7.45 -12.11 -39.94
C LEU A 378 7.26 -12.15 -38.42
N VAL A 379 6.41 -11.26 -37.92
CA VAL A 379 6.16 -11.10 -36.48
C VAL A 379 4.69 -11.28 -36.13
N SER A 380 4.43 -11.79 -34.92
CA SER A 380 3.09 -11.94 -34.34
C SER A 380 2.81 -10.90 -33.27
N PRO A 381 1.55 -10.58 -32.94
CA PRO A 381 1.23 -9.64 -31.86
C PRO A 381 1.85 -10.10 -30.54
N GLY A 382 2.52 -9.20 -29.83
CA GLY A 382 3.25 -9.48 -28.59
C GLY A 382 4.61 -10.14 -28.80
N GLN A 383 5.02 -10.44 -30.04
CA GLN A 383 6.35 -10.98 -30.30
C GLN A 383 7.43 -9.95 -29.97
N PRO A 384 8.45 -10.32 -29.18
CA PRO A 384 9.62 -9.50 -28.94
C PRO A 384 10.32 -9.01 -30.21
N LEU A 385 10.68 -7.73 -30.25
CA LEU A 385 11.42 -7.12 -31.36
C LEU A 385 12.82 -6.67 -30.93
N VAL A 386 12.93 -5.98 -29.80
CA VAL A 386 14.22 -5.51 -29.27
C VAL A 386 14.20 -5.55 -27.76
N ARG A 387 15.34 -5.92 -27.16
CA ARG A 387 15.60 -5.84 -25.72
C ARG A 387 16.41 -4.59 -25.41
N LEU A 388 15.93 -3.81 -24.46
CA LEU A 388 16.55 -2.56 -24.02
C LEU A 388 16.96 -2.65 -22.56
N HIS A 389 18.13 -2.16 -22.18
CA HIS A 389 18.46 -1.89 -20.79
C HIS A 389 18.00 -0.46 -20.47
N PRO A 390 17.20 -0.22 -19.42
CA PRO A 390 16.81 1.15 -19.04
C PRO A 390 18.04 2.00 -18.74
N GLU A 391 18.00 3.29 -19.11
CA GLU A 391 18.97 4.26 -18.61
C GLU A 391 18.50 4.83 -17.26
N GLY A 392 19.32 4.66 -16.22
CA GLY A 392 19.13 5.10 -14.82
C GLY A 392 19.33 3.94 -13.81
N ALA A 393 20.29 3.92 -12.88
CA ALA A 393 21.22 4.94 -12.38
C ALA A 393 22.58 4.29 -12.01
N ASN A 394 23.69 4.95 -12.34
CA ASN A 394 24.92 4.87 -11.53
C ASN A 394 24.89 5.96 -10.48
#